data_AF-A0A7W9JFH1-F1
#
_entry.id   AF-A0A7W9JFH1-F1
#
_cell.length_a   1.000
_cell.length_b   1.000
_cell.length_c   1.000
_cell.angle_alpha   90.00
_cell.angle_beta   90.00
_cell.angle_gamma   90.00
#
_symmetry.space_group_name_H-M   'P 1'
#
loop_
_entity.id
_entity.type
_entity.pdbx_description
1 polymer ?
#
loop_
_entity_poly.entity_id
_entity_poly.type
_entity_poly.pdbx_seq_one_letter_code
_entity_poly.pdbx_strand_id
1 'polypeptide(L)'
;MFLEYGVPTTFLQTTFEYEAITLIARPSRNADRELELSLPMQDEQLLGIASEDIGRTTLGIFTRGTEFVGQTVRIARNHSTCKEYPAILKFAAPSPNRDGTA
;
A
#
# COMPACT_ATOMS: atom_id res chain seq x y z
N MET A 1 5.10 -13.62 21.79
CA MET A 1 4.76 -13.53 20.34
C MET A 1 3.89 -14.74 19.95
N PHE A 2 2.96 -14.68 18.98
CA PHE A 2 2.05 -15.80 18.65
C PHE A 2 2.76 -17.16 18.40
N LEU A 3 3.96 -17.13 17.81
CA LEU A 3 4.77 -18.34 17.58
C LEU A 3 5.16 -19.06 18.88
N GLU A 4 5.38 -18.33 19.99
CA GLU A 4 5.75 -18.90 21.28
C GLU A 4 4.64 -19.78 21.89
N TYR A 5 3.40 -19.60 21.42
CA TYR A 5 2.24 -20.37 21.86
C TYR A 5 1.79 -21.42 20.85
N GLY A 6 2.60 -21.71 19.83
CA GLY A 6 2.29 -22.73 18.81
C GLY A 6 1.14 -22.36 17.88
N VAL A 7 0.73 -21.08 17.85
CA VAL A 7 -0.33 -20.61 16.95
C VAL A 7 0.22 -20.54 15.52
N PRO A 8 -0.40 -21.21 14.53
CA PRO A 8 -0.01 -21.09 13.13
C PRO A 8 -0.17 -19.65 12.66
N THR A 9 0.95 -18.92 12.55
CA THR A 9 0.93 -17.47 12.35
C THR A 9 1.70 -17.08 11.11
N THR A 10 1.09 -16.25 10.27
CA THR A 10 1.76 -15.52 9.20
C THR A 10 1.83 -14.04 9.60
N PHE A 11 3.00 -13.42 9.49
CA PHE A 11 3.16 -11.99 9.72
C PHE A 11 2.99 -11.24 8.41
N LEU A 12 1.87 -10.54 8.24
CA LEU A 12 1.66 -9.70 7.08
C LEU A 12 2.23 -8.31 7.36
N GLN A 13 3.22 -7.89 6.55
CA GLN A 13 3.78 -6.56 6.60
C GLN A 13 3.34 -5.79 5.36
N THR A 14 2.52 -4.76 5.58
CA THR A 14 2.02 -3.89 4.51
C THR A 14 2.95 -2.69 4.31
N THR A 15 2.66 -1.92 3.26
CA THR A 15 3.35 -0.67 2.93
C THR A 15 2.42 0.51 3.02
N PHE A 16 2.87 1.68 2.58
CA PHE A 16 2.11 2.90 2.68
C PHE A 16 0.80 2.83 1.87
N GLU A 17 -0.31 3.27 2.44
CA GLU A 17 -1.61 3.27 1.77
C GLU A 17 -1.81 4.52 0.91
N TYR A 18 -2.24 4.34 -0.34
CA TYR A 18 -2.49 5.48 -1.24
C TYR A 18 -3.55 6.43 -0.68
N GLU A 19 -4.56 5.90 -0.03
CA GLU A 19 -5.68 6.63 0.56
C GLU A 19 -5.21 7.52 1.70
N ALA A 20 -4.24 7.06 2.50
CA ALA A 20 -3.70 7.79 3.64
C ALA A 20 -2.67 8.88 3.24
N ILE A 21 -2.20 8.89 1.99
CA ILE A 21 -1.10 9.79 1.59
C ILE A 21 -1.49 11.25 1.63
N THR A 22 -2.76 11.55 1.34
CA THR A 22 -3.28 12.91 1.38
C THR A 22 -3.29 13.47 2.79
N LEU A 23 -3.49 12.61 3.80
CA LEU A 23 -3.49 12.99 5.20
C LEU A 23 -2.06 13.15 5.76
N ILE A 24 -1.19 12.18 5.49
CA ILE A 24 0.12 12.06 6.13
C ILE A 24 1.18 12.89 5.40
N ALA A 25 1.23 12.80 4.08
CA ALA A 25 2.29 13.43 3.29
C ALA A 25 1.87 14.77 2.67
N ARG A 26 0.56 15.04 2.61
CA ARG A 26 -0.04 16.29 2.10
C ARG A 26 0.62 16.76 0.79
N PRO A 27 0.45 16.00 -0.31
CA PRO A 27 1.01 16.37 -1.61
C PRO A 27 0.62 17.81 -1.98
N SER A 28 1.56 18.56 -2.52
CA SER A 28 1.39 19.97 -2.87
C SER A 28 1.51 20.17 -4.38
N ARG A 29 1.28 21.39 -4.85
CA ARG A 29 1.58 21.77 -6.23
C ARG A 29 2.85 22.62 -6.27
N ASN A 30 3.73 22.31 -7.22
CA ASN A 30 4.95 23.09 -7.47
C ASN A 30 4.63 24.40 -8.23
N ALA A 31 5.68 25.16 -8.58
CA ALA A 31 5.55 26.44 -9.31
C ALA A 31 4.85 26.28 -10.68
N ASP A 32 5.02 25.13 -11.33
CA ASP A 32 4.41 24.77 -12.61
C ASP A 32 2.99 24.19 -12.46
N ARG A 33 2.44 24.20 -11.24
CA ARG A 33 1.13 23.63 -10.85
C ARG A 33 1.05 22.11 -10.97
N GLU A 34 2.16 21.41 -11.06
CA GLU A 34 2.21 19.95 -11.06
C GLU A 34 2.16 19.39 -9.64
N LEU A 35 1.57 18.20 -9.49
CA LEU A 35 1.51 17.52 -8.19
C LEU A 35 2.90 17.02 -7.79
N GLU A 36 3.30 17.29 -6.56
CA GLU A 36 4.59 16.89 -6.00
C GLU A 36 4.38 16.22 -4.62
N LEU A 37 5.23 15.22 -4.32
CA LEU A 37 5.30 14.57 -3.03
C LEU A 37 6.66 14.84 -2.40
N SER A 38 6.70 15.69 -1.37
CA SER A 38 7.92 16.05 -0.66
C SER A 38 8.04 15.28 0.66
N LEU A 39 8.85 14.21 0.67
CA LEU A 39 9.21 13.45 1.87
C LEU A 39 10.74 13.37 1.98
N PRO A 40 11.31 13.27 3.19
CA PRO A 40 12.77 13.18 3.40
C PRO A 40 13.30 11.77 3.06
N MET A 41 13.10 11.35 1.82
CA MET A 41 13.44 10.01 1.31
C MET A 41 14.67 10.01 0.40
N GLN A 42 15.21 11.18 0.01
CA GLN A 42 16.21 11.28 -1.06
C GLN A 42 15.72 10.56 -2.32
N ASP A 43 16.52 9.67 -2.89
CA ASP A 43 16.17 8.83 -4.05
C ASP A 43 15.72 7.41 -3.64
N GLU A 44 15.41 7.18 -2.36
CA GLU A 44 14.90 5.90 -1.89
C GLU A 44 13.45 5.65 -2.31
N GLN A 45 13.10 4.36 -2.38
CA GLN A 45 11.77 3.92 -2.78
C GLN A 45 10.75 4.11 -1.65
N LEU A 46 9.62 4.71 -2.02
CA LEU A 46 8.38 4.69 -1.26
C LEU A 46 7.49 3.57 -1.80
N LEU A 47 7.26 2.54 -0.99
CA LEU A 47 6.38 1.44 -1.35
C LEU A 47 4.92 1.78 -1.06
N GLY A 48 4.05 1.52 -2.03
CA GLY A 48 2.64 1.86 -1.98
C GLY A 48 1.72 0.67 -2.24
N ILE A 49 0.56 0.65 -1.60
CA ILE A 49 -0.52 -0.31 -1.84
C ILE A 49 -1.89 0.34 -1.64
N ALA A 50 -2.91 -0.06 -2.40
CA ALA A 50 -4.29 0.36 -2.11
C ALA A 50 -4.88 -0.51 -1.00
N SER A 51 -5.75 0.04 -0.17
CA SER A 51 -6.35 -0.73 0.93
C SER A 51 -7.12 -1.97 0.44
N GLU A 52 -7.82 -1.87 -0.71
CA GLU A 52 -8.51 -2.99 -1.36
C GLU A 52 -7.55 -4.13 -1.78
N ASP A 53 -6.32 -3.79 -2.19
CA ASP A 53 -5.31 -4.75 -2.62
C ASP A 53 -4.76 -5.59 -1.45
N ILE A 54 -4.74 -5.02 -0.23
CA ILE A 54 -4.33 -5.73 0.99
C ILE A 54 -5.29 -6.90 1.25
N GLY A 55 -6.60 -6.66 1.23
CA GLY A 55 -7.62 -7.68 1.48
C GLY A 55 -7.55 -8.83 0.46
N ARG A 56 -7.47 -8.49 -0.83
CA ARG A 56 -7.35 -9.48 -1.92
C ARG A 56 -6.09 -10.34 -1.79
N THR A 57 -4.96 -9.72 -1.49
CA THR A 57 -3.68 -10.44 -1.35
C THR A 57 -3.70 -11.34 -0.10
N THR A 58 -4.26 -10.83 1.00
CA THR A 58 -4.39 -11.58 2.26
C THR A 58 -5.29 -12.81 2.08
N LEU A 59 -6.38 -12.68 1.33
CA LEU A 59 -7.23 -13.83 0.99
C LEU A 59 -6.43 -14.91 0.24
N GLY A 60 -5.58 -14.52 -0.70
CA GLY A 60 -4.68 -15.45 -1.42
C GLY A 60 -3.67 -16.16 -0.51
N ILE A 61 -3.23 -15.53 0.58
CA ILE A 61 -2.38 -16.16 1.60
C ILE A 61 -3.18 -17.22 2.35
N PHE A 62 -4.40 -16.90 2.79
CA PHE A 62 -5.26 -17.84 3.51
C PHE A 62 -5.63 -19.06 2.68
N THR A 63 -5.94 -18.90 1.39
CA THR A 63 -6.32 -20.02 0.52
C THR A 63 -5.18 -21.01 0.26
N ARG A 64 -3.92 -20.61 0.51
CA ARG A 64 -2.73 -21.48 0.43
C ARG A 64 -2.44 -22.24 1.73
N GLY A 65 -3.34 -22.16 2.70
CA GLY A 65 -3.29 -22.97 3.93
C GLY A 65 -2.07 -22.66 4.78
N THR A 66 -1.25 -23.68 5.04
CA THR A 66 -0.10 -23.58 5.96
C THR A 66 1.19 -23.11 5.28
N GLU A 67 1.17 -22.82 3.98
CA GLU A 67 2.38 -22.49 3.21
C GLU A 67 3.21 -21.37 3.83
N PHE A 68 2.56 -20.33 4.36
CA PHE A 68 3.23 -19.14 4.90
C PHE A 68 3.34 -19.12 6.43
N VAL A 69 2.99 -20.21 7.12
CA VAL A 69 3.10 -20.27 8.58
C VAL A 69 4.56 -20.10 9.01
N GLY A 70 4.78 -19.22 9.99
CA GLY A 70 6.10 -18.81 10.49
C GLY A 70 6.80 -17.76 9.63
N GLN A 71 6.25 -17.38 8.48
CA GLN A 71 6.88 -16.44 7.56
C GLN A 71 6.38 -15.01 7.76
N THR A 72 7.22 -14.05 7.35
CA THR A 72 6.79 -12.67 7.12
C THR A 72 6.55 -12.46 5.64
N VAL A 73 5.30 -12.17 5.27
CA VAL A 73 4.92 -11.84 3.90
C VAL A 73 4.82 -10.33 3.78
N ARG A 74 5.65 -9.76 2.89
CA ARG A 74 5.65 -8.32 2.59
C ARG A 74 4.87 -8.08 1.31
N ILE A 75 3.92 -7.16 1.36
CA ILE A 75 3.08 -6.84 0.21
C ILE A 75 3.19 -5.36 -0.15
N ALA A 76 3.37 -5.10 -1.44
CA ALA A 76 3.40 -3.78 -2.04
C ALA A 76 2.85 -3.90 -3.46
N ARG A 77 2.19 -2.86 -3.96
CA ARG A 77 1.80 -2.79 -5.37
C ARG A 77 2.86 -2.08 -6.21
N ASN A 78 3.49 -1.06 -5.65
CA ASN A 78 4.47 -0.24 -6.36
C ASN A 78 5.75 -0.06 -5.55
N HIS A 79 6.86 0.04 -6.26
CA HIS A 79 8.20 0.36 -5.76
C HIS A 79 8.69 1.59 -6.53
N SER A 80 8.52 2.79 -5.98
CA SER A 80 8.77 4.03 -6.72
C SER A 80 9.30 5.13 -5.83
N THR A 81 10.11 6.02 -6.38
CA THR A 81 10.63 7.19 -5.63
C THR A 81 9.52 8.23 -5.39
N CYS A 82 9.71 9.15 -4.45
CA CYS A 82 8.77 10.26 -4.24
C CYS A 82 8.59 11.13 -5.48
N LYS A 83 9.61 11.23 -6.35
CA LYS A 83 9.56 11.98 -7.62
C LYS A 83 8.62 11.33 -8.64
N GLU A 84 8.51 10.00 -8.65
CA GLU A 84 7.65 9.25 -9.56
C GLU A 84 6.22 9.10 -9.03
N TYR A 85 6.05 9.21 -7.71
CA TYR A 85 4.78 8.97 -7.02
C TYR A 85 3.58 9.80 -7.51
N PRO A 86 3.73 11.08 -7.92
CA PRO A 86 2.62 11.84 -8.49
C PRO A 86 1.94 11.17 -9.69
N ALA A 87 2.68 10.40 -10.50
CA ALA A 87 2.09 9.65 -11.62
C ALA A 87 1.19 8.50 -11.13
N ILE A 88 1.54 7.89 -10.00
CA ILE A 88 0.78 6.78 -9.38
C ILE A 88 -0.53 7.31 -8.81
N LEU A 89 -0.51 8.47 -8.13
CA LEU A 89 -1.71 9.05 -7.52
C LEU A 89 -2.76 9.50 -8.53
N LYS A 90 -2.35 9.91 -9.74
CA LYS A 90 -3.30 10.22 -10.82
C LYS A 90 -4.14 9.00 -11.23
N PHE A 91 -3.61 7.79 -11.05
CA PHE A 91 -4.31 6.53 -11.35
C PHE A 91 -5.12 5.99 -10.17
N ALA A 92 -4.77 6.40 -8.93
CA ALA A 92 -5.39 5.94 -7.70
C ALA A 92 -6.68 6.71 -7.33
N ALA A 93 -7.22 7.55 -8.22
CA ALA A 93 -8.54 8.14 -8.00
C ALA A 93 -9.55 7.03 -7.69
N PRO A 94 -10.40 7.18 -6.65
CA PRO A 94 -11.31 6.13 -6.25
C PRO A 94 -12.11 5.70 -7.47
N SER A 95 -12.08 4.41 -7.77
CA SER A 95 -13.00 3.85 -8.75
C SER A 95 -14.41 4.24 -8.29
N PRO A 96 -15.29 4.74 -9.18
CA PRO A 96 -16.66 5.01 -8.79
C PRO A 96 -17.21 3.72 -8.16
N ASN A 97 -17.75 3.85 -6.95
CA ASN A 97 -18.37 2.76 -6.20
C ASN A 97 -19.05 1.79 -7.17
N ARG A 98 -18.63 0.53 -7.16
CA ARG A 98 -19.29 -0.56 -7.90
C ARG A 98 -20.60 -1.00 -7.26
N ASP A 99 -21.10 -0.22 -6.31
CA ASP A 99 -22.36 -0.47 -5.63
C ASP A 99 -23.34 0.60 -6.12
N GLY A 100 -23.96 0.30 -7.26
CA GLY A 100 -25.02 1.10 -7.83
C GLY A 100 -26.26 1.08 -6.95
N THR A 101 -26.40 2.09 -6.10
CA THR A 101 -27.69 2.53 -5.59
C THR A 101 -27.74 4.05 -5.67
N ALA A 102 -28.37 4.52 -6.76
CA ALA A 102 -29.08 5.78 -6.81
C ALA A 102 -30.46 5.60 -6.16
#